data_AF-A0A1V5RUA2-F1
#
_entry.id   AF-A0A1V5RUA2-F1
#
_cell.length_a   1.000
_cell.length_b   1.000
_cell.length_c   1.000
_cell.angle_alpha   90.00
_cell.angle_beta   90.00
_cell.angle_gamma   90.00
#
_symmetry.space_group_name_H-M   'P 1'
#
loop_
_entity.id
_entity.type
_entity.pdbx_description
1 polymer ?
#
loop_
_entity_poly.entity_id
_entity_poly.type
_entity_poly.pdbx_seq_one_letter_code
_entity_poly.pdbx_strand_id
1 'polypeptide(L)'
;MSSEKNLSAYDDDDAIAFILKNISSDYQSFFEDDDIQYFLDLMYEMDEKFIVDEDELISKIIKESKKDGMDKFTAENVTALLDAENKYSKSIGLFE
;
A
#
# COMPACT_ATOMS: atom_id res chain seq x y z
N MET A 1 19.06 -7.58 18.12
CA MET A 1 19.20 -8.73 17.20
C MET A 1 18.30 -8.45 16.02
N SER A 2 18.81 -8.77 14.84
CA SER A 2 18.33 -8.42 13.50
C SER A 2 16.83 -8.20 13.40
N SER A 3 16.42 -6.98 13.05
CA SER A 3 15.13 -6.76 12.41
C SER A 3 15.20 -7.33 10.99
N GLU A 4 15.43 -8.64 10.87
CA GLU A 4 14.89 -9.45 9.77
C GLU A 4 13.38 -9.51 10.01
N LYS A 5 12.77 -8.32 9.95
CA LYS A 5 11.33 -8.16 9.97
C LYS A 5 10.85 -9.04 8.84
N ASN A 6 10.01 -10.00 9.19
CA ASN A 6 9.76 -11.21 8.44
C ASN A 6 9.05 -10.89 7.11
N LEU A 7 9.74 -10.24 6.15
CA LEU A 7 9.23 -9.95 4.82
C LEU A 7 8.80 -11.25 4.12
N SER A 8 9.44 -12.36 4.47
CA SER A 8 9.06 -13.70 4.04
C SER A 8 7.67 -14.16 4.53
N ALA A 9 7.09 -13.49 5.53
CA ALA A 9 5.72 -13.73 5.99
C ALA A 9 4.73 -12.72 5.40
N TYR A 10 5.21 -11.67 4.73
CA TYR A 10 4.36 -10.80 3.93
C TYR A 10 4.09 -11.49 2.60
N ASP A 11 2.82 -11.77 2.32
CA ASP A 11 2.38 -12.40 1.09
C ASP A 11 1.66 -11.34 0.25
N ASP A 12 2.24 -10.97 -0.88
CA ASP A 12 1.71 -9.88 -1.73
C ASP A 12 0.30 -10.18 -2.24
N ASP A 13 0.01 -11.43 -2.60
CA ASP A 13 -1.31 -11.88 -3.04
C ASP A 13 -2.35 -11.72 -1.91
N ASP A 14 -2.00 -12.14 -0.70
CA ASP A 14 -2.89 -12.00 0.47
C ASP A 14 -3.05 -10.54 0.90
N ALA A 15 -1.99 -9.72 0.79
CA ALA A 15 -2.06 -8.28 1.00
C ALA A 15 -3.00 -7.59 0.02
N ILE A 16 -2.89 -7.90 -1.28
CA ILE A 16 -3.77 -7.36 -2.33
C ILE A 16 -5.23 -7.71 -2.02
N ALA A 17 -5.51 -8.98 -1.73
CA ALA A 17 -6.85 -9.44 -1.40
C ALA A 17 -7.40 -8.78 -0.11
N PHE A 18 -6.54 -8.56 0.89
CA PHE A 18 -6.90 -7.89 2.13
C PHE A 18 -7.20 -6.41 1.92
N ILE A 19 -6.35 -5.70 1.16
CA ILE A 19 -6.52 -4.29 0.84
C ILE A 19 -7.83 -4.08 0.09
N LEU A 20 -8.07 -4.85 -0.97
CA LEU A 20 -9.32 -4.81 -1.71
C LEU A 20 -10.53 -5.02 -0.78
N LYS A 21 -10.49 -6.00 0.14
CA LYS A 21 -11.59 -6.23 1.09
C LYS A 21 -11.81 -5.10 2.11
N ASN A 22 -10.77 -4.31 2.41
CA ASN A 22 -10.83 -3.27 3.44
C ASN A 22 -11.17 -1.87 2.90
N ILE A 23 -11.06 -1.65 1.59
CA ILE A 23 -11.52 -0.42 0.95
C ILE A 23 -13.02 -0.47 0.60
N SER A 24 -13.63 0.70 0.40
CA SER A 24 -15.04 0.81 0.00
C SER A 24 -15.33 0.09 -1.32
N SER A 25 -16.57 -0.38 -1.48
CA SER A 25 -17.03 -1.09 -2.69
C SER A 25 -16.87 -0.27 -3.97
N ASP A 26 -16.98 1.06 -3.90
CA ASP A 26 -16.69 1.96 -5.03
C ASP A 26 -15.23 1.85 -5.50
N TYR A 27 -14.28 1.69 -4.58
CA TYR A 27 -12.86 1.56 -4.91
C TYR A 27 -12.50 0.13 -5.34
N GLN A 28 -13.16 -0.89 -4.80
CA GLN A 28 -13.00 -2.29 -5.25
C GLN A 28 -13.33 -2.48 -6.73
N SER A 29 -14.30 -1.74 -7.26
CA SER A 29 -14.64 -1.80 -8.68
C SER A 29 -13.71 -0.96 -9.56
N PHE A 30 -12.85 -0.13 -8.94
CA PHE A 30 -11.99 0.83 -9.62
C PHE A 30 -10.53 0.40 -9.66
N PHE A 31 -10.07 -0.33 -8.62
CA PHE A 31 -8.73 -0.90 -8.53
C PHE A 31 -8.74 -2.38 -8.89
N GLU A 32 -7.78 -2.78 -9.71
CA GLU A 32 -7.48 -4.17 -10.02
C GLU A 32 -6.28 -4.66 -9.20
N ASP A 33 -6.06 -5.98 -9.17
CA ASP A 33 -4.92 -6.57 -8.44
C ASP A 33 -3.58 -5.92 -8.85
N ASP A 34 -3.40 -5.61 -10.15
CA ASP A 34 -2.21 -4.97 -10.70
C ASP A 34 -2.00 -3.55 -10.14
N ASP A 35 -3.08 -2.82 -9.86
CA ASP A 35 -3.00 -1.48 -9.27
C ASP A 35 -2.58 -1.52 -7.81
N ILE A 36 -3.12 -2.49 -7.07
CA ILE A 36 -2.76 -2.69 -5.67
C ILE A 36 -1.31 -3.17 -5.60
N GLN A 37 -0.90 -4.06 -6.50
CA GLN A 37 0.48 -4.51 -6.63
C GLN A 37 1.42 -3.33 -6.94
N TYR A 38 1.05 -2.43 -7.85
CA TYR A 38 1.82 -1.20 -8.10
C TYR A 38 1.93 -0.32 -6.85
N PHE A 39 0.83 -0.15 -6.11
CA PHE A 39 0.84 0.57 -4.84
C PHE A 39 1.79 -0.08 -3.81
N LEU A 40 1.76 -1.41 -3.69
CA LEU A 40 2.65 -2.15 -2.79
C LEU A 40 4.12 -2.03 -3.24
N ASP A 41 4.39 -2.09 -4.54
CA ASP A 41 5.74 -1.92 -5.09
C ASP A 41 6.29 -0.52 -4.77
N LEU A 42 5.46 0.53 -4.92
CA LEU A 42 5.79 1.89 -4.49
C LEU A 42 6.03 1.97 -2.97
N MET A 43 5.26 1.24 -2.17
CA MET A 43 5.45 1.17 -0.71
C MET A 43 6.79 0.53 -0.37
N TYR A 44 7.14 -0.59 -1.01
CA TYR A 44 8.41 -1.27 -0.84
C TYR A 44 9.60 -0.41 -1.26
N GLU A 45 9.50 0.29 -2.40
CA GLU A 45 10.53 1.24 -2.83
C GLU A 45 10.69 2.38 -1.82
N MET A 46 9.61 2.76 -1.12
CA MET A 46 9.62 3.78 -0.08
C MET A 46 10.02 3.26 1.31
N ASP A 47 9.91 1.95 1.58
CA ASP A 47 10.24 1.32 2.87
C ASP A 47 11.75 1.36 3.19
N GLU A 48 12.62 1.39 2.18
CA GLU A 48 14.05 1.73 2.38
C GLU A 48 14.27 3.15 2.95
N LYS A 49 13.23 3.99 2.98
CA LYS A 49 13.21 5.35 3.53
C LYS A 49 11.97 5.63 4.38
N PHE A 50 11.42 4.65 5.11
CA PHE A 50 10.19 4.76 5.92
C PHE A 50 10.31 5.69 7.18
N ILE A 51 10.88 6.88 6.99
CA ILE A 51 10.91 8.02 7.92
C ILE A 51 10.08 9.17 7.31
N VAL A 52 9.08 8.83 6.49
CA VAL A 52 8.26 9.78 5.76
C VAL A 52 6.85 9.76 6.35
N ASP A 53 6.29 10.94 6.58
CA ASP A 53 4.93 11.13 7.12
C ASP A 53 3.88 10.55 6.15
N GLU A 54 2.74 10.09 6.68
CA GLU A 54 1.65 9.51 5.89
C GLU A 54 1.24 10.43 4.74
N ASP A 55 1.15 11.74 5.00
CA ASP A 55 0.74 12.75 4.01
C ASP A 55 1.77 12.92 2.87
N GLU A 56 3.06 12.84 3.19
CA GLU A 56 4.13 12.91 2.20
C GLU A 56 4.20 11.63 1.36
N LEU A 57 3.94 10.48 1.98
CA LEU A 57 3.84 9.19 1.30
C LEU A 57 2.67 9.20 0.29
N ILE A 58 1.48 9.63 0.72
CA ILE A 58 0.30 9.78 -0.15
C ILE A 58 0.62 10.71 -1.32
N SER A 59 1.17 11.88 -1.03
CA SER A 59 1.54 12.87 -2.06
C SER A 59 2.54 12.30 -3.07
N LYS A 60 3.45 11.43 -2.61
CA LYS A 60 4.46 10.81 -3.46
C LYS A 60 3.89 9.70 -4.33
N ILE A 61 3.04 8.83 -3.79
CA ILE A 61 2.32 7.81 -4.57
C ILE A 61 1.52 8.47 -5.68
N ILE A 62 0.76 9.53 -5.38
CA ILE A 62 0.00 10.28 -6.39
C ILE A 62 0.92 10.87 -7.45
N LYS A 63 2.09 11.39 -7.06
CA LYS A 63 3.05 11.98 -7.98
C LYS A 63 3.70 10.95 -8.90
N GLU A 64 4.10 9.80 -8.37
CA GLU A 64 4.65 8.67 -9.14
C GLU A 64 3.60 8.11 -10.10
N SER A 65 2.41 7.82 -9.57
CA SER A 65 1.28 7.35 -10.36
C SER A 65 0.98 8.30 -11.53
N LYS A 66 0.93 9.61 -11.29
CA LYS A 66 0.76 10.62 -12.36
C LYS A 66 1.88 10.64 -13.38
N LYS A 67 3.13 10.36 -12.98
CA LYS A 67 4.28 10.28 -13.90
C LYS A 67 4.18 9.06 -14.80
N ASP A 68 3.61 7.96 -14.28
CA ASP A 68 3.38 6.72 -15.02
C ASP A 68 2.07 6.74 -15.84
N GLY A 69 1.24 7.78 -15.69
CA GLY A 69 -0.06 7.89 -16.36
C GLY A 69 -1.21 7.20 -15.64
N MET A 70 -0.99 6.77 -14.39
CA MET A 70 -2.00 6.26 -13.47
C MET A 70 -2.68 7.43 -12.74
N ASP A 71 -3.66 8.08 -13.37
CA ASP A 71 -4.41 9.19 -12.74
C ASP A 71 -5.47 8.74 -11.71
N LYS A 72 -5.65 7.42 -11.56
CA LYS A 72 -6.59 6.79 -10.62
C LYS A 72 -6.23 6.97 -9.15
N PHE A 73 -4.96 7.20 -8.81
CA PHE A 73 -4.52 7.39 -7.42
C PHE A 73 -4.77 8.83 -6.96
N THR A 74 -5.68 8.99 -6.00
CA THR A 74 -6.09 10.24 -5.37
C THR A 74 -5.78 10.18 -3.87
N ALA A 75 -5.76 11.33 -3.18
CA ALA A 75 -5.46 11.31 -1.74
C ALA A 75 -6.44 10.43 -0.95
N GLU A 76 -7.74 10.53 -1.23
CA GLU A 76 -8.76 9.76 -0.52
C GLU A 76 -8.58 8.24 -0.68
N ASN A 77 -8.33 7.77 -1.90
CA ASN A 77 -8.19 6.34 -2.13
C ASN A 77 -6.82 5.81 -1.70
N VAL A 78 -5.74 6.56 -1.89
CA VAL A 78 -4.41 6.18 -1.42
C VAL A 78 -4.38 6.09 0.11
N THR A 79 -5.03 7.02 0.82
CA THR A 79 -5.20 6.91 2.28
C THR A 79 -5.94 5.63 2.66
N ALA A 80 -7.00 5.26 1.93
CA ALA A 80 -7.72 4.02 2.20
C ALA A 80 -6.88 2.77 1.95
N LEU A 81 -6.07 2.76 0.88
CA LEU A 81 -5.12 1.70 0.57
C LEU A 81 -4.04 1.58 1.67
N LEU A 82 -3.50 2.71 2.14
CA LEU A 82 -2.50 2.75 3.19
C LEU A 82 -3.01 2.20 4.52
N ASP A 83 -4.20 2.64 4.92
CA ASP A 83 -4.82 2.18 6.16
C ASP A 83 -5.08 0.67 6.11
N ALA A 84 -5.50 0.16 4.95
CA ALA A 84 -5.71 -1.25 4.72
C ALA A 84 -4.41 -2.07 4.72
N GLU A 85 -3.34 -1.56 4.10
CA GLU A 85 -2.00 -2.17 4.14
C GLU A 85 -1.49 -2.22 5.58
N ASN A 86 -1.55 -1.11 6.31
CA ASN A 86 -1.10 -1.04 7.70
C ASN A 86 -1.89 -2.02 8.60
N LYS A 87 -3.19 -2.19 8.36
CA LYS A 87 -4.01 -3.23 9.02
C LYS A 87 -3.54 -4.64 8.67
N TYR A 88 -3.20 -4.91 7.41
CA TYR A 88 -2.67 -6.20 6.99
C TYR A 88 -1.34 -6.52 7.69
N SER A 89 -0.40 -5.58 7.60
CA SER A 89 0.89 -5.61 8.27
C SER A 89 0.77 -5.84 9.79
N LYS A 90 -0.20 -5.23 10.46
CA LYS A 90 -0.52 -5.50 11.87
C LYS A 90 -1.15 -6.88 12.08
N SER A 91 -2.02 -7.32 11.18
CA SER A 91 -2.72 -8.61 11.26
C SER A 91 -1.75 -9.80 11.20
N ILE A 92 -0.69 -9.70 10.39
CA ILE A 92 0.35 -10.73 10.27
C ILE A 92 1.47 -10.57 11.30
N GLY A 93 1.42 -9.54 12.15
CA GLY A 93 2.43 -9.26 13.17
C GLY A 93 3.75 -8.72 12.61
N LEU A 94 3.73 -8.06 11.44
CA LEU A 94 4.92 -7.49 10.82
C LEU A 94 5.44 -6.27 11.61
N PHE A 95 4.53 -5.48 12.20
CA PHE A 95 4.83 -4.35 13.07
C PHE A 95 4.14 -4.57 14.43
N GLU A 96 4.93 -4.80 15.50
CA GLU A 96 4.47 -4.86 16.91
C GLU A 96 4.77 -3.54 17.63
#